data_AF-A0A8H4AIF6-F1
#
_entry.id   AF-A0A8H4AIF6-F1
#
_cell.length_a   1.000
_cell.length_b   1.000
_cell.length_c   1.000
_cell.angle_alpha   90.00
_cell.angle_beta   90.00
_cell.angle_gamma   90.00
#
_symmetry.space_group_name_H-M   'P 1'
#
loop_
_entity.id
_entity.type
_entity.pdbx_description
1 polymer ?
#
loop_
_entity_poly.entity_id
_entity_poly.type
_entity_poly.pdbx_seq_one_letter_code
_entity_poly.pdbx_strand_id
1 'polypeptide(L)'
;MRSTFYTGVLHIATILTFIAVAYAFSTGSGTCNADQAIIGAVNNTPMGKESNLGYSVAVAQDNHFYVPGGPAIQFTVSGSNITTFKGILFYGADANKNHVGQWTVPSDYKLMANCQGDPQATLTHSSASLKSVGATFQWNPPATDRGPITVYCVICASAQQGYQIIQSTQPFVVDASKNASTKSTGTPNSVHGSNANSLRMSKFAFLMQFTLFVPIIVSVLIKYL
;
A
#
# COMPACT_ATOMS: atom_id res chain seq x y z
N MET A 1 -11.64 -60.35 50.79
CA MET A 1 -11.85 -60.07 49.35
C MET A 1 -12.93 -59.01 49.20
N ARG A 2 -12.56 -57.73 49.10
CA ARG A 2 -13.45 -56.65 48.64
C ARG A 2 -12.61 -55.47 48.17
N SER A 3 -12.73 -55.19 46.87
CA SER A 3 -12.70 -53.87 46.24
C SER A 3 -11.46 -52.98 46.41
N THR A 4 -10.47 -53.20 45.55
CA THR A 4 -9.45 -52.20 45.15
C THR A 4 -9.32 -52.17 43.63
N PHE A 5 -10.34 -51.66 42.96
CA PHE A 5 -10.27 -51.24 41.55
C PHE A 5 -11.14 -49.99 41.44
N TYR A 6 -10.79 -49.05 40.56
CA TYR A 6 -11.39 -47.70 40.40
C TYR A 6 -10.75 -46.53 41.19
N THR A 7 -9.44 -46.39 41.13
CA THR A 7 -8.76 -45.08 41.32
C THR A 7 -7.64 -44.88 40.29
N GLY A 8 -7.84 -45.33 39.05
CA GLY A 8 -6.78 -45.32 38.02
C GLY A 8 -7.13 -44.68 36.68
N VAL A 9 -8.34 -44.13 36.49
CA VAL A 9 -8.76 -43.59 35.17
C VAL A 9 -9.62 -42.35 35.36
N LEU A 10 -9.06 -41.25 35.88
CA LEU A 10 -9.77 -39.96 35.79
C LEU A 10 -8.88 -38.72 35.91
N HIS A 11 -7.66 -38.71 35.37
CA HIS A 11 -6.87 -37.47 35.32
C HIS A 11 -6.07 -37.25 34.02
N ILE A 12 -6.37 -37.99 32.94
CA ILE A 12 -5.81 -37.68 31.61
C ILE A 12 -6.89 -37.01 30.74
N ALA A 13 -7.28 -35.81 31.16
CA ALA A 13 -7.95 -34.85 30.31
C ALA A 13 -7.00 -33.66 30.11
N THR A 14 -5.81 -33.94 29.58
CA THR A 14 -4.86 -32.93 29.10
C THR A 14 -5.44 -32.28 27.85
N ILE A 15 -6.27 -31.27 28.08
CA ILE A 15 -6.27 -29.96 27.43
C ILE A 15 -5.66 -29.99 26.02
N LEU A 16 -6.46 -30.45 25.05
CA LEU A 16 -6.24 -30.16 23.64
C LEU A 16 -6.78 -28.75 23.37
N THR A 17 -6.09 -27.72 23.88
CA THR A 17 -6.30 -26.35 23.43
C THR A 17 -5.96 -26.30 21.95
N PHE A 18 -6.99 -26.35 21.11
CA PHE A 18 -6.90 -25.94 19.72
C PHE A 18 -6.42 -24.50 19.71
N ILE A 19 -5.11 -24.30 19.54
CA ILE A 19 -4.57 -23.01 19.12
C ILE A 19 -5.10 -22.85 17.70
N ALA A 20 -6.22 -22.14 17.55
CA ALA A 20 -6.70 -21.69 16.28
C ALA A 20 -5.65 -20.70 15.73
N VAL A 21 -4.69 -21.22 14.99
CA VAL A 21 -3.67 -20.42 14.31
C VAL A 21 -4.42 -19.60 13.26
N ALA A 22 -4.79 -18.37 13.63
CA ALA A 22 -5.49 -17.46 12.76
C ALA A 22 -4.54 -17.07 11.62
N TYR A 23 -4.76 -17.65 10.44
CA TYR A 23 -4.01 -17.35 9.23
C TYR A 23 -4.44 -15.98 8.69
N ALA A 24 -3.70 -14.93 9.02
CA ALA A 24 -3.49 -13.88 8.02
C ALA A 24 -2.57 -14.47 6.95
N PHE A 25 -2.67 -14.03 5.69
CA PHE A 25 -1.74 -14.45 4.65
C PHE A 25 -0.31 -14.37 5.19
N SER A 26 0.39 -15.50 5.21
CA SER A 26 1.70 -15.60 5.85
C SER A 26 2.71 -14.61 5.24
N THR A 27 2.45 -14.09 4.04
CA THR A 27 3.37 -13.22 3.31
C THR A 27 2.66 -12.09 2.55
N GLY A 28 1.77 -11.33 3.19
CA GLY A 28 1.14 -10.14 2.61
C GLY A 28 -0.26 -10.34 2.04
N SER A 29 -0.96 -9.25 1.73
CA SER A 29 -2.37 -9.25 1.31
C SER A 29 -2.63 -10.20 0.12
N GLY A 30 -3.78 -10.87 0.13
CA GLY A 30 -4.23 -11.74 -0.97
C GLY A 30 -4.80 -10.99 -2.17
N THR A 31 -5.02 -9.68 -2.04
CA THR A 31 -5.51 -8.81 -3.12
C THR A 31 -4.89 -7.42 -3.01
N CYS A 32 -4.82 -6.73 -4.14
CA CYS A 32 -4.45 -5.32 -4.22
C CYS A 32 -5.64 -4.39 -3.94
N ASN A 33 -6.86 -4.89 -3.77
CA ASN A 33 -8.05 -4.04 -3.70
C ASN A 33 -8.64 -3.98 -2.28
N ALA A 34 -9.10 -2.79 -1.88
CA ALA A 34 -9.87 -2.56 -0.67
C ALA A 34 -11.38 -2.78 -0.82
N ASP A 35 -11.85 -3.27 -1.97
CA ASP A 35 -13.25 -3.63 -2.19
C ASP A 35 -13.66 -4.88 -1.40
N GLN A 36 -14.75 -4.78 -0.65
CA GLN A 36 -15.26 -5.85 0.21
C GLN A 36 -15.56 -7.14 -0.55
N ALA A 37 -16.17 -7.04 -1.74
CA ALA A 37 -16.52 -8.21 -2.53
C ALA A 37 -15.27 -8.91 -3.08
N ILE A 38 -14.27 -8.14 -3.53
CA ILE A 38 -12.98 -8.67 -3.99
C ILE A 38 -12.24 -9.36 -2.84
N ILE A 39 -12.16 -8.72 -1.66
CA ILE A 39 -11.52 -9.32 -0.48
C ILE A 39 -12.25 -10.60 -0.07
N GLY A 40 -13.59 -10.57 -0.03
CA GLY A 40 -14.41 -11.73 0.31
C GLY A 40 -14.32 -12.89 -0.67
N ALA A 41 -13.97 -12.62 -1.93
CA ALA A 41 -13.81 -13.62 -2.99
C ALA A 41 -12.41 -14.28 -3.01
N VAL A 42 -11.46 -13.84 -2.18
CA VAL A 42 -10.12 -14.46 -2.15
C VAL A 42 -10.24 -15.86 -1.52
N ASN A 43 -10.21 -16.88 -2.37
CA ASN A 43 -10.37 -18.30 -1.98
C ASN A 43 -9.38 -18.74 -0.88
N ASN A 44 -9.80 -19.72 -0.06
CA ASN A 44 -8.98 -20.45 0.92
C ASN A 44 -8.38 -19.64 2.08
N THR A 45 -8.88 -18.44 2.41
CA THR A 45 -8.19 -17.63 3.43
C THR A 45 -9.12 -16.73 4.22
N PRO A 46 -9.42 -17.03 5.49
CA PRO A 46 -10.28 -16.19 6.28
C PRO A 46 -9.46 -15.01 6.82
N MET A 47 -9.47 -13.88 6.10
CA MET A 47 -9.30 -12.56 6.75
C MET A 47 -10.46 -12.25 7.72
N GLY A 48 -11.45 -13.15 7.78
CA GLY A 48 -12.70 -13.03 8.51
C GLY A 48 -13.69 -12.14 7.77
N LYS A 49 -14.73 -11.70 8.48
CA LYS A 49 -15.74 -10.79 7.93
C LYS A 49 -15.26 -9.34 8.04
N GLU A 50 -15.68 -8.47 7.13
CA GLU A 50 -15.54 -7.04 7.37
C GLU A 50 -16.34 -6.63 8.62
N SER A 51 -15.75 -5.86 9.50
CA SER A 51 -16.38 -5.34 10.71
C SER A 51 -15.74 -4.02 11.14
N ASN A 52 -16.47 -3.21 11.91
CA ASN A 52 -15.87 -2.05 12.57
C ASN A 52 -15.11 -2.51 13.81
N LEU A 53 -13.79 -2.56 13.70
CA LEU A 53 -12.87 -3.04 14.72
C LEU A 53 -12.29 -1.90 15.58
N GLY A 54 -12.69 -0.66 15.30
CA GLY A 54 -12.20 0.54 15.99
C GLY A 54 -10.80 0.98 15.55
N TYR A 55 -10.32 0.50 14.40
CA TYR A 55 -9.09 1.02 13.82
C TYR A 55 -9.33 2.36 13.15
N SER A 56 -8.32 3.21 13.15
CA SER A 56 -8.27 4.45 12.39
C SER A 56 -6.87 4.70 11.85
N VAL A 57 -6.78 5.56 10.83
CA VAL A 57 -5.50 6.03 10.31
C VAL A 57 -5.49 7.54 10.45
N ALA A 58 -4.58 8.03 11.29
CA ALA A 58 -4.31 9.46 11.40
C ALA A 58 -3.27 9.85 10.36
N VAL A 59 -3.45 11.01 9.74
CA VAL A 59 -2.48 11.61 8.84
C VAL A 59 -1.82 12.78 9.56
N ALA A 60 -0.50 12.92 9.49
CA ALA A 60 0.22 13.98 10.19
C ALA A 60 -0.03 15.39 9.60
N GLN A 61 -0.65 15.47 8.42
CA GLN A 61 -1.09 16.71 7.80
C GLN A 61 -2.60 16.84 7.84
N ASP A 62 -3.11 17.96 8.35
CA ASP A 62 -4.56 18.14 8.53
C ASP A 62 -5.29 18.50 7.22
N ASN A 63 -4.56 19.06 6.25
CA ASN A 63 -5.14 19.73 5.10
C ASN A 63 -5.40 18.84 3.88
N HIS A 64 -5.00 17.57 3.92
CA HIS A 64 -5.14 16.62 2.81
C HIS A 64 -4.60 17.18 1.48
N PHE A 65 -3.47 17.90 1.52
CA PHE A 65 -2.79 18.31 0.31
C PHE A 65 -1.57 17.43 0.03
N TYR A 66 -1.14 17.33 -1.22
CA TYR A 66 0.16 16.76 -1.56
C TYR A 66 0.88 17.66 -2.57
N VAL A 67 2.20 17.61 -2.57
CA VAL A 67 3.02 18.25 -3.60
C VAL A 67 3.58 17.13 -4.47
N PRO A 68 3.37 17.13 -5.80
CA PRO A 68 4.01 16.16 -6.69
C PRO A 68 5.54 16.14 -6.50
N GLY A 69 6.10 14.97 -6.25
CA GLY A 69 7.54 14.80 -5.91
C GLY A 69 7.98 15.48 -4.61
N GLY A 70 7.03 15.93 -3.79
CA GLY A 70 7.27 16.63 -2.53
C GLY A 70 7.67 15.72 -1.37
N PRO A 71 7.62 16.25 -0.13
CA PRO A 71 7.99 15.48 1.05
C PRO A 71 7.01 14.33 1.30
N ALA A 72 7.52 13.30 1.98
CA ALA A 72 6.68 12.17 2.38
C ALA A 72 5.62 12.60 3.40
N ILE A 73 4.44 12.01 3.29
CA ILE A 73 3.31 12.19 4.21
C ILE A 73 3.30 10.99 5.16
N GLN A 74 3.26 11.27 6.46
CA GLN A 74 3.20 10.24 7.49
C GLN A 74 1.75 9.87 7.84
N PHE A 75 1.50 8.57 7.91
CA PHE A 75 0.27 7.97 8.38
C PHE A 75 0.54 7.11 9.62
N THR A 76 -0.33 7.21 10.63
CA THR A 76 -0.23 6.44 11.87
C THR A 76 -1.47 5.60 12.05
N VAL A 77 -1.30 4.29 12.19
CA VAL A 77 -2.40 3.37 12.50
C VAL A 77 -2.69 3.44 13.98
N SER A 78 -3.97 3.63 14.34
CA SER A 78 -4.47 3.68 15.70
C SER A 78 -5.59 2.67 15.88
N GLY A 79 -5.89 2.30 17.13
CA GLY A 79 -7.00 1.42 17.46
C GLY A 79 -7.59 1.77 18.82
N SER A 80 -8.90 1.94 18.89
CA SER A 80 -9.62 2.26 20.13
C SER A 80 -9.96 1.03 20.97
N ASN A 81 -10.36 -0.06 20.29
CA ASN A 81 -10.80 -1.31 20.93
C ASN A 81 -9.78 -2.44 20.78
N ILE A 82 -9.05 -2.45 19.66
CA ILE A 82 -8.04 -3.46 19.34
C ILE A 82 -6.71 -2.74 19.12
N THR A 83 -5.70 -3.12 19.90
CA THR A 83 -4.37 -2.49 19.89
C THR A 83 -3.33 -3.27 19.07
N THR A 84 -3.74 -4.36 18.42
CA THR A 84 -2.84 -5.20 17.63
C THR A 84 -3.50 -5.76 16.38
N PHE A 85 -2.75 -5.88 15.30
CA PHE A 85 -3.21 -6.42 14.02
C PHE A 85 -2.18 -7.40 13.43
N LYS A 86 -2.60 -8.23 12.48
CA LYS A 86 -1.73 -9.21 11.82
C LYS A 86 -1.41 -8.85 10.38
N GLY A 87 -2.36 -8.24 9.68
CA GLY A 87 -2.20 -7.90 8.26
C GLY A 87 -2.59 -6.47 7.94
N ILE A 88 -1.97 -5.92 6.88
CA ILE A 88 -2.28 -4.61 6.35
C ILE A 88 -2.18 -4.62 4.82
N LEU A 89 -3.01 -3.82 4.15
CA LEU A 89 -2.87 -3.41 2.76
C LEU A 89 -3.03 -1.89 2.72
N PHE A 90 -2.04 -1.18 2.19
CA PHE A 90 -2.01 0.29 2.21
C PHE A 90 -1.61 0.84 0.84
N TYR A 91 -2.44 1.71 0.25
CA TYR A 91 -2.16 2.35 -1.03
C TYR A 91 -2.92 3.67 -1.21
N GLY A 92 -2.41 4.54 -2.07
CA GLY A 92 -3.15 5.68 -2.62
C GLY A 92 -3.62 5.36 -4.03
N ALA A 93 -4.86 5.68 -4.38
CA ALA A 93 -5.43 5.45 -5.70
C ALA A 93 -5.88 6.75 -6.38
N ASP A 94 -5.52 6.90 -7.66
CA ASP A 94 -6.02 7.98 -8.51
C ASP A 94 -7.46 7.72 -9.00
N ALA A 95 -8.02 8.67 -9.75
CA ALA A 95 -9.38 8.55 -10.29
C ALA A 95 -9.58 7.32 -11.20
N ASN A 96 -8.52 6.83 -11.83
CA ASN A 96 -8.53 5.64 -12.70
C ASN A 96 -8.27 4.35 -11.92
N LYS A 97 -8.24 4.41 -10.58
CA LYS A 97 -7.95 3.30 -9.68
C LYS A 97 -6.53 2.74 -9.83
N ASN A 98 -5.61 3.47 -10.46
CA ASN A 98 -4.19 3.11 -10.41
C ASN A 98 -3.65 3.45 -9.04
N HIS A 99 -2.82 2.57 -8.50
CA HIS A 99 -2.09 2.85 -7.27
C HIS A 99 -0.94 3.81 -7.59
N VAL A 100 -0.81 4.88 -6.81
CA VAL A 100 0.12 5.97 -7.09
C VAL A 100 0.94 6.36 -5.87
N GLY A 101 2.14 6.90 -6.15
CA GLY A 101 3.10 7.26 -5.13
C GLY A 101 3.95 6.07 -4.70
N GLN A 102 4.72 6.24 -3.64
CA GLN A 102 5.68 5.22 -3.19
C GLN A 102 5.68 5.12 -1.68
N TRP A 103 5.79 3.91 -1.14
CA TRP A 103 5.91 3.72 0.30
C TRP A 103 7.35 3.48 0.71
N THR A 104 7.79 4.16 1.76
CA THR A 104 8.97 3.73 2.50
C THR A 104 8.59 2.51 3.34
N VAL A 105 9.30 1.41 3.17
CA VAL A 105 8.94 0.10 3.75
C VAL A 105 9.63 -0.08 5.10
N PRO A 106 8.89 -0.12 6.23
CA PRO A 106 9.45 -0.45 7.53
C PRO A 106 9.73 -1.95 7.65
N SER A 107 10.42 -2.37 8.73
CA SER A 107 10.55 -3.78 9.08
C SER A 107 9.18 -4.45 9.24
N ASP A 108 9.07 -5.73 8.90
CA ASP A 108 7.81 -6.52 8.93
C ASP A 108 6.76 -6.15 7.87
N TYR A 109 7.13 -5.31 6.91
CA TYR A 109 6.33 -4.95 5.75
C TYR A 109 7.11 -5.18 4.46
N LYS A 110 6.40 -5.12 3.34
CA LYS A 110 6.95 -5.22 2.00
C LYS A 110 6.05 -4.52 1.00
N LEU A 111 6.57 -4.30 -0.19
CA LEU A 111 5.77 -3.87 -1.33
C LEU A 111 5.02 -5.05 -1.94
N MET A 112 3.80 -4.80 -2.39
CA MET A 112 3.00 -5.77 -3.12
C MET A 112 3.26 -5.61 -4.62
N ALA A 113 3.64 -6.70 -5.28
CA ALA A 113 3.83 -6.73 -6.72
C ALA A 113 2.50 -6.93 -7.46
N ASN A 114 2.49 -6.61 -8.76
CA ASN A 114 1.36 -6.84 -9.68
C ASN A 114 0.07 -6.09 -9.34
N CYS A 115 0.13 -5.07 -8.50
CA CYS A 115 -0.96 -4.12 -8.36
C CYS A 115 -0.96 -3.15 -9.55
N GLN A 116 -2.15 -2.74 -9.98
CA GLN A 116 -2.30 -1.77 -11.06
C GLN A 116 -1.70 -0.42 -10.65
N GLY A 117 -0.81 0.14 -11.48
CA GLY A 117 -0.17 1.44 -11.22
C GLY A 117 1.32 1.32 -10.90
N ASP A 118 1.82 2.20 -10.02
CA ASP A 118 3.24 2.27 -9.70
C ASP A 118 3.65 1.03 -8.87
N PRO A 119 4.80 0.38 -9.17
CA PRO A 119 5.20 -0.88 -8.53
C PRO A 119 5.54 -0.75 -7.03
N GLN A 120 5.66 0.47 -6.52
CA GLN A 120 5.93 0.77 -5.11
C GLN A 120 4.75 1.44 -4.39
N ALA A 121 3.60 1.57 -5.04
CA ALA A 121 2.44 2.29 -4.50
C ALA A 121 1.61 1.46 -3.52
N THR A 122 1.94 0.18 -3.31
CA THR A 122 1.17 -0.72 -2.44
C THR A 122 2.06 -1.38 -1.42
N LEU A 123 1.78 -1.10 -0.15
CA LEU A 123 2.45 -1.68 0.99
C LEU A 123 1.57 -2.76 1.62
N THR A 124 2.20 -3.84 2.08
CA THR A 124 1.54 -4.90 2.83
C THR A 124 2.46 -5.50 3.89
N HIS A 125 1.93 -6.34 4.77
CA HIS A 125 2.73 -7.06 5.77
C HIS A 125 3.63 -8.12 5.12
N SER A 126 4.81 -8.35 5.68
CA SER A 126 5.70 -9.44 5.24
C SER A 126 5.41 -10.76 5.94
N SER A 127 4.75 -10.72 7.11
CA SER A 127 4.40 -11.88 7.94
C SER A 127 3.07 -11.72 8.67
N ALA A 128 2.44 -12.82 9.05
CA ALA A 128 1.24 -12.84 9.90
C ALA A 128 1.52 -12.61 11.40
N SER A 129 2.76 -12.28 11.75
CA SER A 129 3.15 -11.93 13.12
C SER A 129 2.36 -10.74 13.63
N LEU A 130 2.08 -10.76 14.94
CA LEU A 130 1.32 -9.70 15.60
C LEU A 130 2.10 -8.39 15.58
N LYS A 131 1.40 -7.31 15.22
CA LYS A 131 1.92 -5.94 15.14
C LYS A 131 1.09 -5.06 16.05
N SER A 132 1.71 -4.05 16.65
CA SER A 132 1.01 -3.08 17.50
C SER A 132 0.49 -1.90 16.69
N VAL A 133 -0.65 -1.35 17.11
CA VAL A 133 -1.04 0.01 16.68
C VAL A 133 0.00 1.03 17.17
N GLY A 134 0.03 2.20 16.54
CA GLY A 134 1.11 3.19 16.64
C GLY A 134 2.17 3.04 15.54
N ALA A 135 2.08 2.01 14.69
CA ALA A 135 2.92 1.89 13.51
C ALA A 135 2.73 3.09 12.57
N THR A 136 3.86 3.63 12.10
CA THR A 136 3.89 4.76 11.16
C THR A 136 4.34 4.31 9.78
N PHE A 137 3.74 4.90 8.75
CA PHE A 137 4.01 4.63 7.35
C PHE A 137 4.24 5.93 6.63
N GLN A 138 5.28 5.99 5.79
CA GLN A 138 5.60 7.19 5.02
C GLN A 138 5.27 6.93 3.56
N TRP A 139 4.39 7.77 3.01
CA TRP A 139 4.01 7.77 1.60
C TRP A 139 4.61 8.97 0.90
N ASN A 140 5.46 8.71 -0.08
CA ASN A 140 5.99 9.69 -0.99
C ASN A 140 4.95 9.95 -2.10
N PRO A 141 4.47 11.19 -2.26
CA PRO A 141 3.55 11.52 -3.33
C PRO A 141 4.13 11.20 -4.71
N PRO A 142 3.28 10.93 -5.73
CA PRO A 142 3.76 10.68 -7.09
C PRO A 142 4.58 11.86 -7.62
N ALA A 143 5.55 11.58 -8.49
CA ALA A 143 6.46 12.60 -9.04
C ALA A 143 5.74 13.65 -9.92
N THR A 144 4.58 13.30 -10.48
CA THR A 144 3.73 14.19 -11.28
C THR A 144 2.35 14.30 -10.65
N ASP A 145 1.62 15.36 -11.02
CA ASP A 145 0.22 15.52 -10.62
C ASP A 145 -0.62 14.35 -11.18
N ARG A 146 -1.28 13.62 -10.27
CA ARG A 146 -2.17 12.49 -10.59
C ARG A 146 -3.64 12.82 -10.28
N GLY A 147 -3.95 14.09 -10.05
CA GLY A 147 -5.25 14.55 -9.60
C GLY A 147 -5.54 14.19 -8.14
N PRO A 148 -6.81 14.16 -7.73
CA PRO A 148 -7.22 13.71 -6.40
C PRO A 148 -6.83 12.25 -6.14
N ILE A 149 -6.25 11.97 -4.98
CA ILE A 149 -5.78 10.64 -4.57
C ILE A 149 -6.52 10.21 -3.30
N THR A 150 -7.26 9.11 -3.36
CA THR A 150 -7.89 8.51 -2.17
C THR A 150 -6.95 7.49 -1.56
N VAL A 151 -6.70 7.59 -0.26
CA VAL A 151 -5.83 6.66 0.47
C VAL A 151 -6.68 5.59 1.13
N TYR A 152 -6.33 4.32 0.89
CA TYR A 152 -7.01 3.15 1.43
C TYR A 152 -6.08 2.35 2.33
N CYS A 153 -6.62 1.87 3.44
CA CYS A 153 -5.94 0.99 4.38
C CYS A 153 -6.89 -0.13 4.80
N VAL A 154 -6.53 -1.39 4.53
CA VAL A 154 -7.26 -2.55 5.03
C VAL A 154 -6.44 -3.16 6.16
N ILE A 155 -7.02 -3.27 7.35
CA ILE A 155 -6.35 -3.81 8.54
C ILE A 155 -7.05 -5.10 8.95
N CYS A 156 -6.28 -6.18 9.06
CA CYS A 156 -6.76 -7.49 9.49
C CYS A 156 -6.30 -7.75 10.93
N ALA A 157 -7.25 -7.89 11.86
CA ALA A 157 -6.94 -8.25 13.24
C ALA A 157 -6.61 -9.74 13.36
N SER A 158 -7.56 -10.60 12.96
CA SER A 158 -7.43 -12.05 12.94
C SER A 158 -8.55 -12.66 12.09
N ALA A 159 -8.44 -13.94 11.75
CA ALA A 159 -9.51 -14.66 11.04
C ALA A 159 -10.86 -14.65 11.78
N GLN A 160 -10.84 -14.63 13.11
CA GLN A 160 -12.03 -14.65 13.96
C GLN A 160 -12.63 -13.26 14.13
N GLN A 161 -11.80 -12.23 14.30
CA GLN A 161 -12.25 -10.85 14.48
C GLN A 161 -12.59 -10.18 13.15
N GLY A 162 -11.94 -10.59 12.07
CA GLY A 162 -12.13 -9.99 10.76
C GLY A 162 -11.11 -8.94 10.38
N TYR A 163 -11.55 -8.13 9.42
CA TYR A 163 -10.81 -6.99 8.89
C TYR A 163 -11.68 -5.73 8.89
N GLN A 164 -11.04 -4.58 8.77
CA GLN A 164 -11.70 -3.29 8.60
C GLN A 164 -11.08 -2.58 7.40
N ILE A 165 -11.93 -2.02 6.54
CA ILE A 165 -11.52 -1.12 5.47
C ILE A 165 -11.59 0.32 6.00
N ILE A 166 -10.51 1.07 5.81
CA ILE A 166 -10.39 2.48 6.16
C ILE A 166 -10.03 3.21 4.88
N GLN A 167 -10.71 4.32 4.63
CA GLN A 167 -10.36 5.25 3.56
C GLN A 167 -10.21 6.65 4.12
N SER A 168 -9.39 7.48 3.47
CA SER A 168 -9.32 8.90 3.79
C SER A 168 -10.70 9.54 3.65
N THR A 169 -11.07 10.39 4.60
CA THR A 169 -12.39 11.06 4.62
C THR A 169 -12.58 11.99 3.44
N GLN A 170 -11.48 12.52 2.92
CA GLN A 170 -11.42 13.28 1.68
C GLN A 170 -10.18 12.86 0.86
N PRO A 171 -10.21 13.01 -0.47
CA PRO A 171 -9.03 12.77 -1.31
C PRO A 171 -7.92 13.78 -1.00
N PHE A 172 -6.67 13.35 -1.15
CA PHE A 172 -5.53 14.25 -1.20
C PHE A 172 -5.51 14.99 -2.54
N VAL A 173 -5.41 16.32 -2.53
CA VAL A 173 -5.35 17.14 -3.75
C VAL A 173 -4.04 17.92 -3.81
N VAL A 174 -3.66 18.41 -4.99
CA VAL A 174 -2.39 19.14 -5.14
C VAL A 174 -2.40 20.44 -4.36
N ASP A 175 -1.35 20.70 -3.59
CA ASP A 175 -1.08 22.00 -2.98
C ASP A 175 -0.65 23.00 -4.05
N ALA A 176 -1.63 23.69 -4.64
CA ALA A 176 -1.38 24.70 -5.68
C ALA A 176 -0.49 25.85 -5.17
N SER A 177 -0.43 26.12 -3.86
CA SER A 177 0.38 27.19 -3.28
C SER A 177 1.89 26.87 -3.34
N LYS A 178 2.24 25.58 -3.34
CA LYS A 178 3.64 25.10 -3.37
C LYS A 178 4.09 24.61 -4.74
N ASN A 179 3.15 24.37 -5.66
CA ASN A 179 3.45 24.00 -7.05
C ASN A 179 3.76 25.22 -7.94
N ALA A 180 3.74 26.44 -7.39
CA ALA A 180 4.11 27.66 -8.08
C ALA A 180 5.64 27.81 -8.24
N SER A 181 6.29 26.86 -8.92
CA SER A 181 7.61 27.07 -9.49
C SER A 181 7.46 27.28 -11.01
N THR A 182 7.70 28.54 -11.43
CA THR A 182 7.95 29.00 -12.80
C THR A 182 6.82 28.88 -13.83
N LYS A 183 5.82 29.76 -13.72
CA LYS A 183 5.38 30.52 -14.91
C LYS A 183 4.97 31.94 -14.48
N SER A 184 5.97 32.79 -14.30
CA SER A 184 5.75 34.24 -14.28
C SER A 184 5.23 34.63 -15.67
N THR A 185 3.93 34.86 -15.76
CA THR A 185 3.31 35.52 -16.90
C THR A 185 3.75 36.98 -16.84
N GLY A 186 4.91 37.26 -17.42
CA GLY A 186 5.30 38.62 -17.76
C GLY A 186 4.23 39.22 -18.67
N THR A 187 3.60 40.29 -18.21
CA THR A 187 2.71 41.15 -18.97
C THR A 187 3.42 41.61 -20.25
N PRO A 188 2.93 41.30 -21.48
CA PRO A 188 3.46 41.93 -22.67
C PRO A 188 2.74 43.26 -22.85
N ASN A 189 3.42 44.36 -22.51
CA ASN A 189 3.06 45.65 -23.10
C ASN A 189 3.31 45.58 -24.60
N SER A 190 2.22 45.78 -25.34
CA SER A 190 2.17 45.96 -26.78
C SER A 190 3.13 47.05 -27.24
N VAL A 191 4.14 46.69 -28.04
CA VAL A 191 4.71 47.59 -29.05
C VAL A 191 4.91 46.82 -30.35
N HIS A 192 4.16 47.33 -31.32
CA HIS A 192 4.18 47.11 -32.76
C HIS A 192 5.59 47.00 -33.37
N GLY A 193 5.82 45.97 -34.20
CA GLY A 193 7.07 45.81 -34.95
C GLY A 193 7.07 44.57 -35.84
N SER A 194 6.45 44.68 -37.01
CA SER A 194 6.47 43.68 -38.08
C SER A 194 7.89 43.44 -38.59
N ASN A 195 8.34 42.19 -38.70
CA ASN A 195 9.04 41.72 -39.90
C ASN A 195 9.19 40.20 -39.96
N ALA A 196 9.04 39.71 -41.19
CA ALA A 196 8.93 38.33 -41.60
C ALA A 196 10.27 37.58 -41.61
N ASN A 197 10.14 36.25 -41.79
CA ASN A 197 11.14 35.26 -42.19
C ASN A 197 11.96 34.62 -41.07
N SER A 198 11.60 33.40 -40.68
CA SER A 198 12.49 32.24 -40.84
C SER A 198 11.77 30.93 -40.52
N LEU A 199 11.43 30.18 -41.57
CA LEU A 199 11.19 28.74 -41.48
C LEU A 199 12.50 28.04 -41.14
N ARG A 200 12.55 27.31 -40.02
CA ARG A 200 13.38 26.10 -39.93
C ARG A 200 12.83 25.15 -38.87
N MET A 201 12.10 24.15 -39.35
CA MET A 201 12.05 22.84 -38.70
C MET A 201 13.48 22.37 -38.43
N SER A 202 13.76 22.01 -37.19
CA SER A 202 14.95 21.26 -36.84
C SER A 202 14.57 20.15 -35.88
N LYS A 203 14.29 18.99 -36.47
CA LYS A 203 14.31 17.69 -35.80
C LYS A 203 15.71 17.51 -35.18
N PHE A 204 15.81 17.54 -33.86
CA PHE A 204 16.90 16.89 -33.11
C PHE A 204 16.23 15.89 -32.18
N ALA A 205 16.21 14.62 -32.59
CA ALA A 205 17.21 13.63 -32.18
C ALA A 205 16.87 13.07 -30.79
N PHE A 206 15.83 12.23 -30.79
CA PHE A 206 15.57 11.21 -29.79
C PHE A 206 16.67 10.15 -29.93
N LEU A 207 17.70 10.24 -29.10
CA LEU A 207 18.75 9.24 -28.97
C LEU A 207 19.22 9.25 -27.51
N MET A 208 18.55 8.44 -26.69
CA MET A 208 19.09 8.03 -25.40
C MET A 208 19.07 6.49 -25.34
N GLN A 209 20.09 5.92 -25.98
CA GLN A 209 20.94 4.84 -25.47
C GLN A 209 20.25 3.72 -24.67
N PHE A 210 19.65 2.77 -25.39
CA PHE A 210 19.53 1.38 -24.93
C PHE A 210 20.80 0.64 -25.33
N THR A 211 21.74 0.47 -24.41
CA THR A 211 22.88 -0.42 -24.58
C THR A 211 23.33 -0.92 -23.21
N LEU A 212 23.46 -2.25 -23.07
CA LEU A 212 23.82 -3.03 -21.86
C LEU A 212 22.61 -3.21 -20.91
N PHE A 213 21.96 -4.37 -20.75
CA PHE A 213 22.47 -5.71 -20.48
C PHE A 213 21.47 -6.78 -20.97
N VAL A 214 21.70 -7.32 -22.17
CA VAL A 214 21.22 -8.65 -22.58
C VAL A 214 22.49 -9.40 -22.99
N PRO A 215 23.19 -10.05 -22.05
CA PRO A 215 23.08 -11.51 -21.96
C PRO A 215 23.31 -12.06 -20.54
N ILE A 216 22.27 -12.38 -19.78
CA ILE A 216 22.36 -13.31 -18.63
C ILE A 216 21.48 -14.55 -18.84
N ILE A 217 20.71 -14.62 -19.93
CA ILE A 217 19.78 -15.73 -20.20
C ILE A 217 20.44 -16.94 -20.89
N VAL A 218 21.69 -16.83 -21.38
CA VAL A 218 22.37 -17.95 -22.07
C VAL A 218 23.30 -18.78 -21.16
N SER A 219 23.67 -18.31 -19.97
CA SER A 219 24.58 -19.05 -19.08
C SER A 219 23.92 -20.11 -18.18
N VAL A 220 22.58 -20.19 -18.12
CA VAL A 220 21.88 -21.17 -17.26
C VAL A 220 21.49 -22.45 -18.02
N LEU A 221 21.50 -22.46 -19.36
CA LEU A 221 21.07 -23.63 -20.14
C LEU A 221 22.17 -24.66 -20.46
N ILE A 222 23.42 -24.45 -20.04
CA ILE A 222 24.54 -25.39 -20.29
C ILE A 222 24.83 -26.29 -19.08
N LYS A 223 24.19 -26.08 -17.91
CA LYS A 223 24.40 -26.94 -16.72
C LYS A 223 23.41 -28.10 -16.55
N TYR A 224 22.50 -28.31 -17.50
CA TYR A 224 21.47 -29.36 -17.43
C TYR A 224 21.30 -30.17 -18.73
N LEU A 225 22.39 -30.33 -19.50
CA LEU A 225 22.55 -31.40 -20.48
C LEU A 225 23.74 -32.26 -20.07
#